data_AF-A0A7J2Y7N5-F1
#
_entry.id   AF-A0A7J2Y7N5-F1
#
_cell.length_a   1.000
_cell.length_b   1.000
_cell.length_c   1.000
_cell.angle_alpha   90.00
_cell.angle_beta   90.00
_cell.angle_gamma   90.00
#
_symmetry.space_group_name_H-M   'P 1'
#
loop_
_entity.id
_entity.type
_entity.pdbx_description
1 polymer ?
#
loop_
_entity_poly.entity_id
_entity_poly.type
_entity_poly.pdbx_seq_one_letter_code
_entity_poly.pdbx_strand_id
1 'polypeptide(L)' 'MKVVQTQVTDTEYALLAAHAKARKTTIKEAVREAIRSVAARDSVDPNDPFFRAFPVTRKKGRHPDASENHDRYLYRD' A
#
# COMPACT_ATOMS: atom_id res chain seq x y z
N MET A 1 1.33 11.01 -16.48
CA MET A 1 2.15 11.25 -15.28
C MET A 1 2.36 12.76 -15.12
N LYS A 2 2.39 13.27 -13.89
CA LYS A 2 2.85 14.64 -13.60
C LYS A 2 4.34 14.59 -13.23
N VAL A 3 5.08 15.63 -13.56
CA VAL A 3 6.51 15.76 -13.24
C VAL A 3 6.64 16.74 -12.07
N VAL A 4 7.37 16.34 -11.05
CA VAL A 4 7.79 17.21 -9.94
C VAL A 4 9.29 17.34 -10.02
N GLN A 5 9.80 18.57 -10.02
CA GLN A 5 11.23 18.88 -9.98
C GLN A 5 11.57 19.42 -8.59
N THR A 6 12.66 18.92 -8.02
CA THR A 6 13.21 19.40 -6.76
C THR A 6 14.72 19.57 -6.92
N GLN A 7 15.30 20.41 -6.07
CA GLN A 7 16.74 20.51 -5.94
C GLN A 7 17.18 19.64 -4.76
N VAL A 8 18.34 19.03 -4.89
CA VAL A 8 19.05 18.30 -3.84
C VAL A 8 20.49 18.75 -3.87
N THR A 9 21.14 18.72 -2.71
CA THR A 9 22.58 18.98 -2.60
C THR A 9 23.39 17.86 -3.26
N ASP A 10 24.65 18.15 -3.59
CA ASP A 10 25.56 17.15 -4.18
C ASP A 10 25.74 15.93 -3.25
N THR A 11 25.73 16.16 -1.94
CA THR A 11 25.83 15.10 -0.92
C THR A 11 24.60 14.19 -0.93
N GLU A 12 23.39 14.77 -0.96
CA GLU A 12 22.15 14.01 -1.05
C GLU A 12 22.06 13.23 -2.37
N TYR A 13 22.50 13.83 -3.48
CA TYR A 13 22.57 13.14 -4.76
C TYR A 13 23.53 11.95 -4.72
N ALA A 14 24.74 12.13 -4.17
CA ALA A 14 25.72 11.05 -4.03
C ALA A 14 25.17 9.89 -3.17
N LEU A 15 24.47 10.22 -2.08
CA LEU A 15 23.83 9.24 -1.21
C LEU A 15 22.72 8.47 -1.94
N LEU A 16 21.86 9.17 -2.67
CA LEU A 16 20.80 8.55 -3.50
C LEU A 16 21.39 7.65 -4.59
N ALA A 17 22.44 8.09 -5.27
CA ALA A 17 23.11 7.30 -6.30
C ALA A 17 23.74 6.02 -5.74
N ALA A 18 24.41 6.11 -4.59
CA ALA A 18 24.97 4.96 -3.90
C ALA A 18 23.88 3.97 -3.46
N HIS A 19 22.77 4.47 -2.93
CA HIS A 19 21.62 3.66 -2.51
C HIS A 19 20.99 2.91 -3.70
N ALA A 20 20.74 3.62 -4.80
CA ALA A 20 20.17 3.03 -6.01
C ALA A 20 21.10 1.95 -6.60
N LYS A 21 22.42 2.22 -6.64
CA LYS A 21 23.44 1.27 -7.11
C LYS A 21 23.48 0.00 -6.26
N ALA A 22 23.45 0.12 -4.94
CA ALA A 22 23.45 -1.02 -4.03
C ALA A 22 22.23 -1.94 -4.24
N ARG A 23 21.08 -1.35 -4.57
CA ARG A 23 19.81 -2.07 -4.82
C ARG A 23 19.61 -2.49 -6.28
N LYS A 24 20.55 -2.19 -7.19
CA LYS A 24 20.42 -2.39 -8.64
C LYS A 24 19.14 -1.75 -9.21
N THR A 25 18.77 -0.59 -8.70
CA THR A 25 17.61 0.20 -9.14
C THR A 25 18.05 1.54 -9.70
N THR A 26 17.15 2.27 -10.36
CA THR A 26 17.39 3.64 -10.78
C THR A 26 17.11 4.63 -9.64
N ILE A 27 17.74 5.81 -9.66
CA ILE A 27 17.46 6.89 -8.70
C ILE A 27 15.96 7.24 -8.69
N LYS A 28 15.32 7.22 -9.87
CA LYS A 28 13.87 7.47 -10.02
C LYS A 28 13.02 6.44 -9.26
N GLU A 29 13.38 5.17 -9.31
CA GLU A 29 12.67 4.10 -8.60
C GLU A 29 12.89 4.20 -7.10
N ALA A 30 14.14 4.42 -6.68
CA ALA A 30 14.48 4.60 -5.27
C ALA A 30 13.73 5.79 -4.65
N VAL A 31 13.70 6.93 -5.32
CA VAL A 31 12.95 8.12 -4.87
C VAL A 31 11.45 7.83 -4.84
N ARG A 32 10.90 7.10 -5.82
CA ARG A 32 9.50 6.72 -5.83
C ARG A 32 9.13 5.80 -4.66
N GLU A 33 9.99 4.83 -4.36
CA GLU A 33 9.81 3.92 -3.22
C GLU A 33 9.84 4.70 -1.90
N ALA A 34 10.81 5.59 -1.72
CA ALA A 34 10.92 6.44 -0.55
C ALA A 34 9.72 7.39 -0.39
N ILE A 35 9.23 8.00 -1.47
CA ILE A 35 8.01 8.82 -1.42
C ILE A 35 6.82 7.95 -1.01
N ARG A 36 6.69 6.73 -1.55
CA ARG A 36 5.59 5.83 -1.17
C ARG A 36 5.65 5.42 0.29
N SER A 37 6.82 5.10 0.82
CA SER A 37 6.93 4.68 2.23
C SER A 37 6.57 5.80 3.19
N VAL A 38 6.79 7.07 2.81
CA VAL A 38 6.42 8.23 3.63
C VAL A 38 4.97 8.65 3.41
N ALA A 39 4.50 8.64 2.17
CA ALA A 39 3.18 9.16 1.80
C ALA A 39 2.05 8.13 1.99
N ALA A 40 2.34 6.84 1.90
CA ALA A 40 1.36 5.81 2.24
C ALA A 40 1.19 5.79 3.75
N ARG A 41 -0.05 5.97 4.21
CA ARG A 41 -0.40 5.62 5.59
C ARG A 41 -0.25 4.12 5.73
N ASP A 42 0.67 3.68 6.59
CA ASP A 42 0.80 2.26 6.97
C ASP A 42 -0.44 1.76 7.74
N SER A 43 -1.24 2.70 8.24
CA SER A 43 -2.52 2.45 8.90
C SER A 43 -3.70 2.67 7.97
N VAL A 44 -4.55 1.65 7.87
CA VAL A 44 -5.93 1.79 7.38
C VAL A 44 -6.69 2.74 8.32
N ASP A 45 -7.50 3.65 7.78
CA ASP A 45 -8.38 4.48 8.60
C ASP A 45 -9.44 3.60 9.29
N PRO A 46 -9.45 3.48 10.63
CA PRO A 46 -10.42 2.66 11.35
C PRO A 46 -11.86 3.18 11.24
N ASN A 47 -12.03 4.42 10.77
CA ASN A 47 -13.33 5.03 10.53
C ASN A 47 -13.70 5.07 9.05
N ASP A 48 -12.91 4.46 8.16
CA ASP A 48 -13.22 4.42 6.73
C ASP A 48 -14.64 3.84 6.54
N PRO A 49 -15.55 4.59 5.90
CA PRO A 49 -16.89 4.12 5.59
C PRO A 49 -16.87 2.78 4.83
N PHE A 50 -15.84 2.49 4.03
CA PHE A 50 -15.70 1.21 3.34
C PHE A 50 -15.65 0.03 4.30
N PHE A 51 -14.94 0.15 5.44
CA PHE A 51 -14.85 -0.91 6.47
C PHE A 51 -16.02 -0.87 7.47
N ARG A 52 -16.83 0.19 7.46
CA ARG A 52 -17.96 0.38 8.38
C ARG A 52 -19.33 0.23 7.73
N ALA A 53 -19.42 0.30 6.41
CA ALA A 53 -20.69 0.40 5.70
C ALA A 53 -21.58 -0.81 5.98
N PHE A 54 -21.01 -2.02 6.14
CA PHE A 54 -21.77 -3.22 6.45
C PHE A 54 -20.93 -4.22 7.25
N PRO A 55 -21.52 -5.00 8.17
CA PRO A 55 -20.88 -6.23 8.61
C PRO A 55 -20.78 -7.13 7.37
N VAL A 56 -19.57 -7.27 6.81
CA VAL A 56 -19.33 -8.12 5.63
C VAL A 56 -19.70 -9.57 5.94
N THR A 57 -19.58 -9.99 7.20
CA THR A 57 -20.14 -11.25 7.70
C THR A 57 -20.86 -10.99 9.04
N ARG A 58 -21.99 -11.67 9.27
CA ARG A 58 -22.70 -11.64 10.57
C ARG A 58 -22.16 -12.67 11.58
N LYS A 59 -21.29 -13.59 11.15
CA LYS A 59 -20.68 -14.64 11.97
C LYS A 59 -19.16 -14.64 11.78
N LYS A 60 -18.43 -14.74 12.89
CA LYS A 60 -16.97 -14.99 12.91
C LYS A 60 -16.72 -16.49 12.82
N GLY A 61 -15.82 -16.92 11.95
CA GLY A 61 -15.45 -18.33 11.80
C GLY A 61 -14.61 -18.60 10.55
N ARG A 62 -13.80 -19.66 10.60
CA ARG A 62 -13.06 -20.16 9.43
C ARG A 62 -13.94 -21.19 8.74
N HIS A 63 -14.52 -20.84 7.61
CA HIS A 63 -15.33 -21.76 6.80
C HIS A 63 -14.44 -22.47 5.78
N PRO A 64 -14.36 -23.81 5.79
CA PRO A 64 -13.45 -24.56 4.91
C PRO A 64 -13.84 -24.46 3.43
N ASP A 65 -15.11 -24.16 3.14
CA ASP A 65 -15.70 -24.03 1.81
C ASP A 65 -16.02 -22.56 1.44
N ALA A 66 -15.43 -21.60 2.16
CA ALA A 66 -15.71 -20.17 1.97
C ALA A 66 -15.46 -19.69 0.53
N SER A 67 -14.52 -20.31 -0.20
CA SER A 67 -14.23 -19.96 -1.60
C SER A 67 -15.42 -20.23 -2.52
N GLU A 68 -16.15 -21.32 -2.28
CA GLU A 68 -17.27 -21.76 -3.12
C GLU A 68 -18.60 -21.18 -2.63
N ASN A 69 -18.79 -21.08 -1.32
CA ASN A 69 -20.06 -20.70 -0.70
C ASN A 69 -20.01 -19.31 -0.04
N HIS A 70 -19.15 -18.40 -0.51
CA HIS A 70 -19.01 -17.06 0.07
C HIS A 70 -20.35 -16.31 0.12
N ASP A 71 -21.17 -16.37 -0.93
CA ASP A 71 -22.45 -15.66 -0.97
C ASP A 71 -23.42 -16.11 0.13
N ARG A 72 -23.46 -17.41 0.44
CA ARG A 72 -24.26 -17.95 1.55
C ARG A 72 -23.83 -17.40 2.90
N TYR A 73 -22.53 -17.20 3.10
CA TYR A 73 -21.96 -16.73 4.36
C TYR A 73 -22.00 -15.20 4.51
N LEU A 74 -21.84 -14.48 3.41
CA LEU A 74 -21.84 -13.01 3.35
C LEU A 74 -23.26 -12.45 3.25
N TYR A 75 -24.11 -13.05 2.41
CA TYR A 75 -25.43 -12.51 2.00
C TYR A 75 -26.64 -13.35 2.43
N ARG A 76 -26.48 -14.65 2.74
CA ARG A 76 -27.56 -15.59 3.12
C ARG A 76 -28.62 -15.84 2.03
N ASP A 77 -28.20 -15.88 0.77
CA ASP A 77 -28.98 -16.46 -0.32
C ASP A 77 -28.68 -17.95 -0.50
#